data_AF-A0A2H9P1I7-F1
#
_entry.id   AF-A0A2H9P1I7-F1
#
_cell.length_a   1.000
_cell.length_b   1.000
_cell.length_c   1.000
_cell.angle_alpha   90.00
_cell.angle_beta   90.00
_cell.angle_gamma   90.00
#
_symmetry.space_group_name_H-M   'P 1'
#
loop_
_entity.id
_entity.type
_entity.pdbx_description
1 polymer ?
#
loop_
_entity_poly.entity_id
_entity_poly.type
_entity_poly.pdbx_seq_one_letter_code
_entity_poly.pdbx_strand_id
1 'polypeptide(L)'
;MRKVSQKIEVHPFEKKILQSYDLAKKEMSTKNFDLFQRYDMAMIGDTIAIATRYHQLSIIVHLTKQNNKDWKSVTRDEIDKIVYNIMKEHSLDGKENWTTWDNKKILRVFMRWLKFGNRNIKEVGDPEITSGIKMKKVKNKLVREDLLNDDGLCRNHTKLANYSL
;
A
#
# COMPACT_ATOMS: atom_id res chain seq x y z
N MET A 1 26.63 -30.12 26.32
CA MET A 1 25.44 -29.33 25.91
C MET A 1 25.72 -28.65 24.58
N ARG A 2 25.02 -29.02 23.49
CA ARG A 2 25.14 -28.32 22.19
C ARG A 2 24.39 -27.00 22.29
N LYS A 3 25.09 -25.87 22.09
CA LYS A 3 24.43 -24.57 21.85
C LYS A 3 23.61 -24.70 20.57
N VAL A 4 22.29 -24.72 20.69
CA VAL A 4 21.40 -24.54 19.55
C VAL A 4 21.65 -23.12 19.07
N SER A 5 22.25 -22.99 17.89
CA SER A 5 22.36 -21.70 17.20
C SER A 5 20.93 -21.24 16.91
N GLN A 6 20.44 -20.29 17.72
CA GLN A 6 19.18 -19.63 17.42
C GLN A 6 19.39 -18.87 16.11
N LYS A 7 18.80 -19.39 15.04
CA LYS A 7 18.80 -18.74 13.73
C LYS A 7 18.03 -17.43 13.90
N ILE A 8 18.74 -16.31 13.94
CA ILE A 8 18.13 -14.99 14.03
C ILE A 8 17.34 -14.78 12.75
N GLU A 9 16.02 -14.81 12.84
CA GLU A 9 15.15 -14.52 11.73
C GLU A 9 15.15 -13.00 11.49
N VAL A 10 15.86 -12.56 10.46
CA VAL A 10 16.05 -11.13 10.14
C VAL A 10 14.71 -10.43 9.88
N HIS A 11 13.71 -11.16 9.37
CA HIS A 11 12.37 -10.64 9.10
C HIS A 11 11.26 -11.66 9.44
N PRO A 12 10.57 -11.53 10.59
CA PRO A 12 9.55 -12.49 11.03
C PRO A 12 8.21 -12.26 10.32
N PHE A 13 8.15 -12.55 9.02
CA PHE A 13 6.97 -12.27 8.19
C PHE A 13 5.75 -13.09 8.59
N GLU A 14 5.91 -14.29 9.13
CA GLU A 14 4.80 -15.10 9.66
C GLU A 14 4.09 -14.37 10.80
N LYS A 15 4.86 -13.87 11.78
CA LYS A 15 4.34 -13.06 12.87
C LYS A 15 3.65 -11.79 12.37
N LYS A 16 4.21 -11.14 11.35
CA LYS A 16 3.63 -9.93 10.76
C LYS A 16 2.31 -10.20 10.01
N ILE A 17 2.18 -11.36 9.37
CA ILE A 17 0.90 -11.79 8.79
C ILE A 17 -0.13 -11.99 9.89
N LEU A 18 0.21 -12.70 10.97
CA LEU A 18 -0.72 -12.89 12.11
C LEU A 18 -1.20 -11.56 12.69
N GLN A 19 -0.29 -10.60 12.88
CA GLN A 19 -0.65 -9.24 13.31
C GLN A 19 -1.59 -8.54 12.33
N SER A 20 -1.40 -8.76 11.02
CA SER A 20 -2.30 -8.21 9.99
C SER A 20 -3.70 -8.82 10.08
N TYR A 21 -3.81 -10.12 10.40
CA TYR A 21 -5.08 -10.79 10.67
C TYR A 21 -5.77 -10.24 11.93
N ASP A 22 -5.02 -10.05 13.02
CA ASP A 22 -5.56 -9.47 14.26
C ASP A 22 -6.11 -8.06 14.02
N LEU A 23 -5.37 -7.25 13.27
CA LEU A 23 -5.80 -5.90 12.89
C LEU A 23 -7.02 -5.95 11.97
N ALA A 24 -7.03 -6.81 10.96
CA ALA A 24 -8.16 -6.98 10.06
C ALA A 24 -9.43 -7.38 10.82
N LYS A 25 -9.32 -8.33 11.76
CA LYS A 25 -10.44 -8.80 12.59
C LYS A 25 -11.02 -7.69 13.47
N LYS A 26 -10.18 -6.76 13.92
CA LYS A 26 -10.60 -5.62 14.76
C LYS A 26 -11.25 -4.51 13.94
N GLU A 27 -10.71 -4.19 12.76
CA GLU A 27 -11.05 -2.98 12.01
C GLU A 27 -12.06 -3.22 10.88
N MET A 28 -12.26 -4.47 10.45
CA MET A 28 -13.15 -4.80 9.33
C MET A 28 -14.47 -5.42 9.78
N SER A 29 -15.49 -5.28 8.93
CA SER A 29 -16.71 -6.10 9.05
C SER A 29 -16.41 -7.57 8.81
N THR A 30 -17.24 -8.48 9.33
CA THR A 30 -17.09 -9.93 9.14
C THR A 30 -17.00 -10.33 7.67
N LYS A 31 -17.75 -9.65 6.79
CA LYS A 31 -17.74 -9.91 5.33
C LYS A 31 -16.40 -9.54 4.70
N ASN A 32 -15.83 -8.39 5.08
CA ASN A 32 -14.53 -7.95 4.59
C ASN A 32 -13.40 -8.79 5.15
N PHE A 33 -13.52 -9.22 6.41
CA PHE A 33 -12.56 -10.15 7.01
C PHE A 33 -12.56 -11.50 6.26
N ASP A 34 -13.71 -12.09 5.96
CA ASP A 34 -13.81 -13.31 5.14
C ASP A 34 -13.15 -13.12 3.76
N LEU A 35 -13.39 -11.99 3.10
CA LEU A 35 -12.72 -11.65 1.83
C LEU A 35 -11.21 -11.57 1.97
N PHE A 36 -10.73 -10.97 3.05
CA PHE A 36 -9.31 -10.86 3.36
C PHE A 36 -8.66 -12.24 3.54
N GLN A 37 -9.30 -13.16 4.26
CA GLN A 37 -8.81 -14.53 4.43
C GLN A 37 -8.77 -15.28 3.09
N ARG A 38 -9.85 -15.20 2.30
CA ARG A 38 -9.91 -15.83 0.97
C ARG A 38 -8.87 -15.25 0.01
N TYR A 39 -8.54 -13.97 0.14
CA TYR A 39 -7.50 -13.34 -0.67
C TYR A 39 -6.11 -13.87 -0.32
N ASP A 40 -5.79 -14.03 0.97
CA ASP A 40 -4.53 -14.67 1.39
C ASP A 40 -4.44 -16.13 0.92
N MET A 41 -5.53 -16.90 1.02
CA MET A 41 -5.60 -18.25 0.47
C MET A 41 -5.31 -18.28 -1.03
N ALA A 42 -5.85 -17.34 -1.80
CA ALA A 42 -5.55 -17.22 -3.23
C ALA A 42 -4.08 -16.91 -3.49
N MET A 43 -3.47 -16.02 -2.68
CA MET A 43 -2.03 -15.73 -2.80
C MET A 43 -1.14 -16.92 -2.44
N ILE A 44 -1.56 -17.76 -1.49
CA ILE A 44 -0.87 -19.00 -1.16
C ILE A 44 -0.98 -19.99 -2.33
N GLY A 45 -2.18 -20.14 -2.92
CA GLY A 45 -2.41 -20.97 -4.11
C GLY A 45 -1.57 -20.53 -5.31
N ASP A 46 -1.41 -19.22 -5.51
CA ASP A 46 -0.55 -18.61 -6.52
C ASP A 46 0.96 -18.70 -6.18
N THR A 47 1.34 -19.35 -5.08
CA THR A 47 2.74 -19.48 -4.62
C THR A 47 3.47 -18.15 -4.37
N ILE A 48 2.74 -17.12 -3.95
CA ILE A 48 3.33 -15.80 -3.66
C ILE A 48 4.19 -15.86 -2.40
N ALA A 49 5.41 -15.31 -2.50
CA ALA A 49 6.35 -15.21 -1.40
C ALA A 49 5.76 -14.49 -0.17
N ILE A 50 6.08 -14.97 1.03
CA ILE A 50 5.47 -14.51 2.29
C ILE A 50 5.62 -13.00 2.52
N ALA A 51 6.77 -12.42 2.18
CA ALA A 51 7.01 -10.98 2.31
C ALA A 51 6.05 -10.16 1.43
N THR A 52 5.84 -10.62 0.20
CA THR A 52 4.91 -9.99 -0.75
C THR A 52 3.47 -10.15 -0.28
N ARG A 53 3.09 -11.32 0.25
CA ARG A 53 1.75 -11.52 0.84
C ARG A 53 1.52 -10.56 2.00
N TYR A 54 2.45 -10.50 2.96
CA TYR A 54 2.38 -9.56 4.07
C TYR A 54 2.20 -8.11 3.60
N HIS A 55 2.99 -7.68 2.61
CA HIS A 55 2.90 -6.33 2.08
C HIS A 55 1.52 -6.05 1.45
N GLN A 56 1.01 -6.97 0.63
CA GLN A 56 -0.32 -6.85 0.03
C GLN A 56 -1.43 -6.82 1.08
N LEU A 57 -1.40 -7.75 2.04
CA LEU A 57 -2.37 -7.80 3.13
C LEU A 57 -2.36 -6.52 3.95
N SER A 58 -1.19 -6.00 4.31
CA SER A 58 -1.05 -4.74 5.07
C SER A 58 -1.70 -3.57 4.35
N ILE A 59 -1.49 -3.46 3.04
CA ILE A 59 -2.11 -2.43 2.20
C ILE A 59 -3.63 -2.60 2.17
N ILE A 60 -4.14 -3.82 1.99
CA ILE A 60 -5.59 -4.05 1.99
C ILE A 60 -6.21 -3.70 3.35
N VAL A 61 -5.56 -4.01 4.47
CA VAL A 61 -6.02 -3.59 5.80
C VAL A 61 -6.13 -2.07 5.89
N HIS A 62 -5.08 -1.37 5.49
CA HIS A 62 -5.03 0.07 5.50
C HIS A 62 -6.14 0.69 4.62
N LEU A 63 -6.25 0.25 3.36
CA LEU A 63 -7.28 0.75 2.44
C LEU A 63 -8.70 0.44 2.94
N THR A 64 -8.92 -0.73 3.55
CA THR A 64 -10.25 -1.07 4.10
C THR A 64 -10.60 -0.13 5.26
N LYS A 65 -9.65 0.12 6.17
CA LYS A 65 -9.83 1.01 7.31
C LYS A 65 -10.17 2.43 6.88
N GLN A 66 -9.51 2.94 5.85
CA GLN A 66 -9.73 4.31 5.38
C GLN A 66 -11.11 4.53 4.74
N ASN A 67 -11.65 3.49 4.10
CA ASN A 67 -12.87 3.64 3.30
C ASN A 67 -14.12 3.12 4.02
N ASN A 68 -13.97 2.21 4.99
CA ASN A 68 -15.06 1.61 5.77
C ASN A 68 -16.25 1.16 4.90
N LYS A 69 -15.96 0.51 3.76
CA LYS A 69 -16.94 0.01 2.79
C LYS A 69 -16.87 -1.50 2.64
N ASP A 70 -17.98 -2.12 2.26
CA ASP A 70 -18.00 -3.50 1.79
C ASP A 70 -17.40 -3.55 0.37
N TRP A 71 -16.32 -4.31 0.21
CA TRP A 71 -15.60 -4.39 -1.05
C TRP A 71 -16.46 -4.96 -2.19
N LYS A 72 -17.46 -5.82 -1.89
CA LYS A 72 -18.32 -6.41 -2.93
C LYS A 72 -19.24 -5.39 -3.59
N SER A 73 -19.66 -4.37 -2.85
CA SER A 73 -20.58 -3.32 -3.32
C SER A 73 -19.87 -2.06 -3.82
N VAL A 74 -18.54 -2.07 -3.88
CA VAL A 74 -17.78 -0.87 -4.22
C VAL A 74 -18.03 -0.48 -5.69
N THR A 75 -18.32 0.80 -5.90
CA THR A 75 -18.56 1.42 -7.21
C THR A 75 -17.27 1.98 -7.80
N ARG A 76 -17.29 2.35 -9.09
CA ARG A 76 -16.17 3.02 -9.75
C ARG A 76 -15.82 4.34 -9.06
N ASP A 77 -16.81 5.17 -8.76
CA ASP A 77 -16.61 6.47 -8.10
C ASP A 77 -15.97 6.31 -6.72
N GLU A 78 -16.32 5.24 -6.01
CA GLU A 78 -15.66 4.91 -4.75
C GLU A 78 -14.21 4.49 -4.96
N ILE A 79 -13.91 3.65 -5.95
CA ILE A 79 -12.52 3.32 -6.30
C ILE A 79 -11.71 4.58 -6.65
N ASP A 80 -12.29 5.50 -7.42
CA ASP A 80 -11.62 6.76 -7.75
C ASP A 80 -11.35 7.62 -6.50
N LYS A 81 -12.26 7.61 -5.51
CA LYS A 81 -12.04 8.22 -4.19
C LYS A 81 -10.92 7.53 -3.41
N ILE A 82 -10.81 6.20 -3.45
CA ILE A 82 -9.70 5.46 -2.82
C ILE A 82 -8.37 5.91 -3.45
N VAL A 83 -8.31 5.96 -4.78
CA VAL A 83 -7.11 6.38 -5.51
C VAL A 83 -6.75 7.84 -5.19
N TYR A 84 -7.75 8.72 -5.10
CA TYR A 84 -7.56 10.09 -4.66
C TYR A 84 -6.97 10.16 -3.24
N ASN A 85 -7.49 9.37 -2.30
CA ASN A 85 -6.98 9.32 -0.92
C ASN A 85 -5.54 8.81 -0.86
N ILE A 86 -5.21 7.75 -1.61
CA ILE A 86 -3.82 7.25 -1.75
C ILE A 86 -2.88 8.36 -2.21
N MET A 87 -3.27 9.10 -3.25
CA MET A 87 -2.46 10.21 -3.76
C MET A 87 -2.36 11.33 -2.72
N LYS A 88 -3.47 11.71 -2.08
CA LYS A 88 -3.49 12.78 -1.08
C LYS A 88 -2.58 12.49 0.12
N GLU A 89 -2.51 11.23 0.55
CA GLU A 89 -1.73 10.85 1.74
C GLU A 89 -0.26 10.59 1.43
N HIS A 90 0.03 9.92 0.30
CA HIS A 90 1.37 9.41 0.05
C HIS A 90 2.11 10.14 -1.08
N SER A 91 1.45 10.96 -1.91
CA SER A 91 2.14 11.71 -2.96
C SER A 91 2.81 12.96 -2.43
N LEU A 92 3.94 13.31 -3.03
CA LEU A 92 4.58 14.62 -2.87
C LEU A 92 4.14 15.47 -4.06
N ASP A 93 3.46 16.58 -3.81
CA ASP A 93 2.98 17.53 -4.83
C ASP A 93 2.11 16.91 -5.94
N GLY A 94 1.34 15.86 -5.61
CA GLY A 94 0.52 15.14 -6.59
C GLY A 94 1.31 14.26 -7.57
N LYS A 95 2.63 14.13 -7.39
CA LYS A 95 3.49 13.26 -8.20
C LYS A 95 3.49 11.83 -7.67
N GLU A 96 3.42 10.88 -8.60
CA GLU A 96 3.46 9.46 -8.26
C GLU A 96 4.86 9.05 -7.80
N ASN A 97 4.92 8.38 -6.65
CA ASN A 97 6.11 7.73 -6.10
C ASN A 97 5.90 6.22 -5.93
N TRP A 98 6.93 5.49 -5.50
CA TRP A 98 6.86 4.04 -5.33
C TRP A 98 5.71 3.60 -4.41
N THR A 99 5.49 4.30 -3.30
CA THR A 99 4.40 3.99 -2.36
C THR A 99 3.02 4.14 -3.00
N THR A 100 2.74 5.27 -3.66
CA THR A 100 1.45 5.49 -4.35
C THR A 100 1.25 4.49 -5.49
N TRP A 101 2.33 4.15 -6.21
CA TRP A 101 2.29 3.18 -7.31
C TRP A 101 1.97 1.78 -6.81
N ASP A 102 2.63 1.31 -5.74
CA ASP A 102 2.40 -0.01 -5.16
C ASP A 102 0.97 -0.14 -4.59
N ASN A 103 0.49 0.88 -3.87
CA ASN A 103 -0.89 0.91 -3.36
C ASN A 103 -1.92 0.76 -4.51
N LYS A 104 -1.77 1.54 -5.59
CA LYS A 104 -2.66 1.45 -6.77
C LYS A 104 -2.58 0.08 -7.44
N LYS A 105 -1.37 -0.46 -7.60
CA LYS A 105 -1.16 -1.78 -8.20
C LYS A 105 -1.83 -2.88 -7.39
N ILE A 106 -1.66 -2.86 -6.07
CA ILE A 106 -2.25 -3.86 -5.18
C ILE A 106 -3.77 -3.74 -5.15
N LEU A 107 -4.31 -2.52 -5.14
CA LEU A 107 -5.75 -2.29 -5.30
C LEU A 107 -6.29 -2.91 -6.60
N ARG A 108 -5.60 -2.71 -7.74
CA ARG A 108 -6.01 -3.31 -9.02
C ARG A 108 -6.02 -4.84 -8.97
N VAL A 109 -4.96 -5.45 -8.43
CA VAL A 109 -4.87 -6.91 -8.33
C VAL A 109 -5.95 -7.47 -7.41
N PHE A 110 -6.20 -6.80 -6.28
CA PHE A 110 -7.24 -7.21 -5.34
C PHE A 110 -8.64 -7.11 -5.95
N MET A 111 -8.97 -6.00 -6.62
CA MET A 111 -10.26 -5.83 -7.28
C MET A 111 -10.46 -6.81 -8.44
N ARG A 112 -9.37 -7.16 -9.16
CA ARG A 112 -9.40 -8.19 -10.20
C ARG A 112 -9.78 -9.54 -9.64
N TRP A 113 -9.09 -9.96 -8.57
CA TRP A 113 -9.43 -11.18 -7.86
C TRP A 113 -10.85 -11.16 -7.31
N LEU A 114 -11.30 -10.03 -6.77
CA LEU A 114 -12.63 -9.91 -6.21
C LEU A 114 -13.74 -10.11 -7.26
N LYS A 115 -13.54 -9.63 -8.49
CA LYS A 115 -14.53 -9.71 -9.57
C LYS A 115 -14.48 -11.02 -10.35
N PHE A 116 -13.28 -11.53 -10.61
CA PHE A 116 -13.09 -12.70 -11.50
C PHE A 116 -12.63 -13.97 -10.78
N GLY A 117 -12.33 -13.89 -9.49
CA GLY A 117 -11.78 -15.00 -8.71
C GLY A 117 -10.29 -15.27 -8.96
N ASN A 118 -9.67 -14.56 -9.90
CA ASN A 118 -8.28 -14.77 -10.31
C ASN A 118 -7.49 -13.45 -10.29
N ARG A 119 -6.22 -13.52 -9.88
CA ARG A 119 -5.29 -12.38 -9.78
C ARG A 119 -4.54 -12.10 -11.08
N ASN A 120 -4.43 -13.07 -11.98
CA ASN A 120 -3.62 -12.98 -13.18
C ASN A 120 -4.32 -12.20 -14.30
N ILE A 121 -3.73 -11.06 -14.70
CA ILE A 121 -4.26 -10.22 -15.78
C ILE A 121 -4.36 -10.97 -17.12
N LYS A 122 -3.46 -11.92 -17.39
CA LYS A 122 -3.44 -12.66 -18.66
C LYS A 122 -4.63 -13.60 -18.82
N GLU A 123 -5.22 -14.03 -17.71
CA GLU A 123 -6.30 -15.02 -17.72
C GLU A 123 -7.68 -14.37 -17.71
N VAL A 124 -7.83 -13.25 -17.00
CA VAL A 124 -9.16 -12.63 -16.78
C VAL A 124 -9.26 -11.17 -17.22
N GLY A 125 -8.16 -10.55 -17.65
CA GLY A 125 -8.13 -9.14 -18.02
C GLY A 125 -8.24 -8.18 -16.82
N ASP A 126 -8.71 -6.96 -17.08
CA ASP A 126 -8.89 -5.92 -16.07
C ASP A 126 -10.37 -5.60 -15.84
N PRO A 127 -10.83 -5.52 -14.58
CA PRO A 127 -12.19 -5.12 -14.27
C PRO A 127 -12.47 -3.68 -14.73
N GLU A 128 -13.66 -3.45 -15.28
CA GLU A 128 -14.11 -2.13 -15.72
C GLU A 128 -14.04 -1.09 -14.60
N ILE A 129 -14.38 -1.51 -13.37
CA ILE A 129 -14.30 -0.67 -12.16
C ILE A 129 -12.89 -0.13 -11.86
N THR A 130 -11.84 -0.78 -12.38
CA THR A 130 -10.45 -0.39 -12.19
C THR A 130 -9.78 0.20 -13.43
N SER A 131 -10.51 0.29 -14.55
CA SER A 131 -10.01 0.83 -15.82
C SER A 131 -9.58 2.30 -15.73
N GLY A 132 -10.19 3.06 -14.81
CA GLY A 132 -9.87 4.47 -14.55
C GLY A 132 -8.53 4.70 -13.83
N ILE A 133 -7.93 3.66 -13.24
CA ILE A 133 -6.72 3.79 -12.41
C ILE A 133 -5.50 3.96 -13.32
N LYS A 134 -5.11 5.22 -13.53
CA LYS A 134 -3.87 5.58 -14.24
C LYS A 134 -2.67 5.45 -13.29
N MET A 135 -1.70 4.63 -13.70
CA MET A 135 -0.40 4.51 -13.03
C MET A 135 0.67 5.11 -13.95
N LYS A 136 1.40 6.10 -13.46
CA LYS A 136 2.50 6.74 -14.21
C LYS A 136 3.83 6.09 -13.83
N LYS A 137 4.80 6.13 -14.74
CA LYS A 137 6.16 5.68 -14.42
C LYS A 137 6.74 6.59 -13.34
N VAL A 138 7.11 6.01 -12.20
CA VAL A 138 7.78 6.73 -11.12
C VAL A 138 9.13 7.25 -11.63
N LYS A 139 9.43 8.53 -11.39
CA LYS A 139 10.71 9.13 -11.79
C LYS A 139 11.83 8.52 -10.93
N ASN A 140 12.88 8.01 -11.58
CA ASN A 140 14.04 7.42 -10.89
C ASN A 140 15.14 8.44 -10.53
N LYS A 141 15.04 9.68 -11.03
CA LYS A 141 16.02 10.74 -10.78
C LYS A 141 15.31 11.95 -10.19
N LEU A 142 15.85 12.46 -9.08
CA LEU A 142 15.49 13.78 -8.54
C LEU A 142 15.94 14.84 -9.53
N VAL A 143 15.04 15.72 -9.96
CA VAL A 143 15.40 16.90 -10.76
C VAL A 143 15.50 18.12 -9.85
N ARG A 144 16.20 19.17 -10.31
CA ARG A 144 16.49 20.37 -9.49
C ARG A 144 15.23 21.03 -8.95
N GLU A 145 14.14 20.95 -9.71
CA GLU A 145 12.82 21.46 -9.34
C GLU A 145 12.18 20.67 -8.18
N ASP A 146 12.57 19.41 -7.96
CA ASP A 146 12.15 18.63 -6.80
C ASP A 146 12.94 19.02 -5.53
N LEU A 147 14.12 19.66 -5.68
CA LEU A 147 14.94 20.16 -4.56
C LEU A 147 14.50 21.56 -4.08
N LEU A 148 13.81 22.32 -4.92
CA LEU A 148 13.36 23.69 -4.61
C LEU A 148 12.13 23.74 -3.69
N ASN A 149 11.50 22.60 -3.40
CA ASN A 149 10.42 22.50 -2.42
C ASN A 149 10.95 22.26 -0.99
N ASP A 150 12.27 22.12 -0.83
CA ASP A 150 12.95 21.88 0.45
C ASP A 150 13.51 23.20 1.01
N ASP A 151 12.63 24.17 1.26
CA ASP A 151 12.96 25.44 1.95
C ASP A 151 13.37 25.23 3.43
N GLY A 152 13.64 23.98 3.85
CA GLY A 152 13.99 23.58 5.20
C GLY A 152 15.49 23.45 5.50
N LEU A 153 16.38 23.58 4.50
CA LEU A 153 17.82 23.32 4.69
C LEU A 153 18.70 24.57 4.53
N CYS A 154 18.34 25.70 5.16
CA CYS A 154 19.28 26.79 5.43
C CYS A 154 18.78 27.76 6.52
N ARG A 155 18.62 27.29 7.76
CA ARG A 155 18.67 28.18 8.93
C ARG A 155 19.60 27.56 9.96
N ASN A 156 20.75 28.21 10.14
CA ASN A 156 21.52 28.34 11.38
C ASN A 156 23.04 28.28 11.15
N HIS A 157 23.57 28.93 10.12
CA HIS A 157 24.91 29.46 10.23
C HIS A 157 24.92 30.93 9.78
N THR A 158 25.53 31.75 10.63
CA THR A 158 25.89 33.17 10.46
C THR A 158 24.83 34.22 10.83
N LYS A 159 24.99 34.77 12.05
CA LYS A 159 25.23 36.20 12.39
C LYS A 159 24.51 36.62 13.67
N LEU A 160 25.10 36.27 14.82
CA LEU A 160 25.02 37.14 16.00
C LEU A 160 26.03 38.27 15.77
N ALA A 161 25.57 39.35 15.15
CA ALA A 161 26.28 40.63 15.14
C ALA A 161 25.25 41.76 15.02
N ASN A 162 25.13 42.50 16.12
CA ASN A 162 24.66 43.88 16.25
C ASN A 162 23.18 44.16 15.95
N TYR A 163 22.43 44.60 16.97
CA TYR A 163 22.16 46.03 17.19
C TYR A 163 21.56 46.25 18.59
N SER A 164 22.20 47.16 19.32
CA SER A 164 21.69 47.80 20.54
C SER A 164 20.55 48.77 20.20
N LEU A 165 19.55 48.85 21.08
CA LEU A 165 18.90 50.08 21.54
C LEU A 165 18.63 49.94 23.03
#